data_AF-A0A355R6P2-F1
#
_entry.id   AF-A0A355R6P2-F1
#
_cell.length_a   1.000
_cell.length_b   1.000
_cell.length_c   1.000
_cell.angle_alpha   90.00
_cell.angle_beta   90.00
_cell.angle_gamma   90.00
#
_symmetry.space_group_name_H-M   'P 1'
#
loop_
_entity.id
_entity.type
_entity.pdbx_description
1 polymer ?
#
loop_
_entity_poly.entity_id
_entity_poly.type
_entity_poly.pdbx_seq_one_letter_code
_entity_poly.pdbx_strand_id
1 'polypeptide(L)'
;MRKWLADMDLETGTKVRARISARGDAVDLALEAPMPNVRTVSPQSCPGTTIMVHLIDDTWQQTAVQSNTLAFAPKMFPNGVALSRQGGPTSQLLDDLGVSTLLRIDCGEGAQLILNMPWPLKAFDRT
;
A
#
# COMPACT_ATOMS: atom_id res chain seq x y z
N MET A 1 -10.13 -6.85 1.91
CA MET A 1 -9.08 -6.19 2.72
C MET A 1 -9.64 -5.82 4.08
N ARG A 2 -8.89 -6.12 5.16
CA ARG A 2 -9.24 -5.67 6.51
C ARG A 2 -8.82 -4.20 6.62
N LYS A 3 -9.80 -3.29 6.51
CA LYS A 3 -9.60 -1.87 6.77
C LYS A 3 -10.03 -1.55 8.21
N TRP A 4 -9.30 -0.68 8.88
CA TRP A 4 -9.73 -0.09 10.15
C TRP A 4 -9.54 1.43 10.08
N LEU A 5 -10.19 2.15 11.00
CA LEU A 5 -10.03 3.58 11.13
C LEU A 5 -8.68 3.88 11.79
N ALA A 6 -7.85 4.68 11.12
CA ALA A 6 -6.58 5.17 11.62
C ALA A 6 -6.28 6.53 11.00
N ASP A 7 -5.72 7.44 11.78
CA ASP A 7 -5.18 8.69 11.25
C ASP A 7 -3.88 8.40 10.51
N MET A 8 -3.71 9.04 9.36
CA MET A 8 -2.56 8.87 8.50
C MET A 8 -2.09 10.23 8.01
N ASP A 9 -0.78 10.44 8.11
CA ASP A 9 -0.10 11.63 7.63
C ASP A 9 0.93 11.26 6.57
N LEU A 10 1.02 12.06 5.52
CA LEU A 10 2.03 11.95 4.46
C LEU A 10 2.60 13.33 4.16
N GLU A 11 3.90 13.48 4.37
CA GLU A 11 4.66 14.66 3.99
C GLU A 11 5.65 14.32 2.87
N THR A 12 5.69 15.15 1.84
CA THR A 12 6.62 15.01 0.71
C THR A 12 7.45 16.28 0.53
N GLY A 13 8.73 16.10 0.23
CA GLY A 13 9.70 17.16 0.01
C GLY A 13 11.02 16.56 -0.42
N THR A 14 12.13 16.98 0.20
CA THR A 14 13.44 16.31 0.01
C THR A 14 13.48 14.91 0.64
N LYS A 15 12.55 14.63 1.56
CA LYS A 15 12.27 13.33 2.16
C LYS A 15 10.78 13.03 2.02
N VAL A 16 10.43 11.75 2.10
CA VAL A 16 9.07 11.31 2.34
C VAL A 16 8.95 10.88 3.81
N ARG A 17 7.92 11.38 4.48
CA ARG A 17 7.55 10.93 5.83
C ARG A 17 6.11 10.46 5.80
N ALA A 18 5.89 9.26 6.31
CA ALA A 18 4.55 8.73 6.46
C ALA A 18 4.34 8.24 7.89
N ARG A 19 3.16 8.47 8.43
CA ARG A 19 2.76 7.99 9.75
C ARG A 19 1.38 7.37 9.68
N ILE A 20 1.21 6.27 10.41
CA ILE A 20 -0.08 5.68 10.73
C ILE A 20 -0.21 5.67 12.25
N SER A 21 -1.31 6.17 12.77
CA SER A 21 -1.61 6.17 14.20
C SER A 21 -2.34 4.90 14.63
N ALA A 22 -2.05 4.44 15.83
CA ALA A 22 -2.87 3.49 16.56
C ALA A 22 -4.13 4.19 17.08
N ARG A 23 -5.02 3.42 17.71
CA ARG A 23 -6.19 3.99 18.39
C ARG A 23 -5.73 4.86 19.57
N GLY A 24 -6.14 6.13 19.57
CA GLY A 24 -5.79 7.09 20.64
C GLY A 24 -4.49 7.86 20.40
N ASP A 25 -4.25 8.30 19.16
CA ASP A 25 -3.18 9.23 18.73
C ASP A 25 -1.73 8.75 18.91
N ALA A 26 -1.49 7.58 19.51
CA ALA A 26 -0.17 6.97 19.54
C ALA A 26 0.30 6.61 18.12
N VAL A 27 1.59 6.77 17.82
CA VAL A 27 2.16 6.29 16.55
C VAL A 27 2.06 4.76 16.55
N ASP A 28 1.59 4.16 15.45
CA ASP A 28 1.72 2.72 15.19
C ASP A 28 2.93 2.46 14.31
N LEU A 29 2.93 3.07 13.12
CA LEU A 29 3.95 2.88 12.10
C LEU A 29 4.44 4.25 11.62
N ALA A 30 5.75 4.43 11.51
CA ALA A 30 6.34 5.62 10.91
C ALA A 30 7.44 5.25 9.92
N LEU A 31 7.47 5.93 8.78
CA LEU A 31 8.45 5.79 7.73
C LEU A 31 9.10 7.15 7.46
N GLU A 32 10.42 7.20 7.40
CA GLU A 32 11.17 8.30 6.81
C GLU A 32 12.13 7.74 5.75
N ALA A 33 12.15 8.33 4.55
CA ALA A 33 13.09 7.96 3.50
C ALA A 33 13.49 9.19 2.66
N PRO A 34 14.68 9.20 2.04
CA PRO A 34 15.01 10.18 1.00
C PRO A 34 14.01 10.09 -0.15
N MET A 35 13.58 11.23 -0.68
CA MET A 35 12.67 11.26 -1.82
C MET A 35 13.37 10.66 -3.05
N PRO A 36 12.87 9.55 -3.63
CA PRO A 36 13.41 9.01 -4.88
C PRO A 36 13.08 9.95 -6.05
N ASN A 37 13.86 9.88 -7.13
CA ASN A 37 13.70 10.79 -8.27
C ASN A 37 12.42 10.43 -9.06
N VAL A 38 11.40 11.29 -8.96
CA VAL A 38 10.11 11.14 -9.64
C VAL A 38 10.25 11.50 -11.11
N ARG A 39 9.80 10.58 -11.97
CA ARG A 39 9.70 10.80 -13.42
C ARG A 39 8.25 10.70 -13.87
N THR A 40 7.86 11.64 -14.71
CA THR A 40 6.61 11.56 -15.47
C THR A 40 6.76 10.51 -16.56
N VAL A 41 5.73 9.69 -16.75
CA VAL A 41 5.69 8.68 -17.81
C VAL A 41 4.50 8.91 -18.72
N SER A 42 4.62 8.44 -19.97
CA SER A 42 3.52 8.49 -20.92
C SER A 42 2.31 7.74 -20.36
N PRO A 43 1.08 8.29 -20.50
CA PRO A 43 -0.13 7.63 -20.04
C PRO A 43 -0.20 6.18 -20.53
N GLN A 44 -0.70 5.28 -19.68
CA GLN A 44 -0.89 3.85 -19.96
C GLN A 44 0.41 3.05 -20.20
N SER A 45 1.59 3.62 -19.92
CA SER A 45 2.87 2.89 -20.08
C SER A 45 3.21 2.01 -18.87
N CYS A 46 2.54 2.22 -17.74
CA CYS A 46 2.75 1.46 -16.50
C CYS A 46 1.40 1.05 -15.88
N PRO A 47 0.56 0.27 -16.58
CA PRO A 47 -0.70 -0.20 -16.04
C PRO A 47 -0.45 -1.25 -14.95
N GLY A 48 -1.12 -1.08 -13.81
CA GLY A 48 -1.15 -2.07 -12.74
C GLY A 48 -2.53 -2.69 -12.60
N THR A 49 -2.59 -3.97 -12.24
CA THR A 49 -3.86 -4.61 -11.84
C THR A 49 -3.69 -5.17 -10.43
N THR A 50 -4.55 -4.74 -9.51
CA THR A 50 -4.63 -5.28 -8.16
C THR A 50 -5.91 -6.11 -8.03
N ILE A 51 -5.79 -7.35 -7.57
CA ILE A 51 -6.94 -8.21 -7.27
C ILE A 51 -7.18 -8.21 -5.77
N MET A 52 -8.34 -7.70 -5.35
CA MET A 52 -8.76 -7.71 -3.96
C MET A 52 -9.66 -8.92 -3.71
N VAL A 53 -9.21 -9.85 -2.85
CA VAL A 53 -10.02 -10.98 -2.38
C VAL A 53 -10.65 -10.64 -1.04
N HIS A 54 -11.95 -10.90 -0.90
CA HIS A 54 -12.71 -10.61 0.31
C HIS A 54 -14.01 -11.42 0.38
N LEU A 55 -14.54 -11.59 1.58
CA LEU A 55 -15.80 -12.27 1.84
C LEU A 55 -16.94 -11.22 1.88
N ILE A 56 -17.99 -11.44 1.11
CA ILE A 56 -19.25 -10.66 1.12
C ILE A 56 -20.39 -11.68 1.20
N ASP A 57 -21.25 -11.55 2.21
CA ASP A 57 -22.40 -12.44 2.43
C ASP A 57 -22.00 -13.92 2.32
N ASP A 58 -20.95 -14.31 3.06
CA ASP A 58 -20.35 -15.64 3.11
C ASP A 58 -19.85 -16.21 1.76
N THR A 59 -19.80 -15.38 0.72
CA THR A 59 -19.28 -15.75 -0.59
C THR A 59 -17.94 -15.07 -0.82
N TRP A 60 -16.93 -15.84 -1.24
CA TRP A 60 -15.66 -15.25 -1.67
C TRP A 60 -15.87 -14.46 -2.96
N GLN A 61 -15.51 -13.19 -2.93
CA GLN A 61 -15.57 -12.28 -4.06
C GLN A 61 -14.15 -11.80 -4.40
N GLN A 62 -13.94 -11.49 -5.67
CA GLN A 62 -12.76 -10.78 -6.14
C GLN A 62 -13.17 -9.48 -6.82
N THR A 63 -12.36 -8.44 -6.63
CA THR A 63 -12.51 -7.17 -7.35
C THR A 63 -11.19 -6.83 -8.05
N ALA A 64 -11.27 -6.53 -9.34
CA ALA A 64 -10.13 -6.04 -10.10
C ALA A 64 -10.08 -4.50 -10.04
N VAL A 65 -8.93 -3.96 -9.64
CA VAL A 65 -8.62 -2.53 -9.72
C VAL A 65 -7.54 -2.34 -10.76
N GLN A 66 -7.80 -1.55 -11.79
CA GLN A 66 -6.80 -1.15 -12.77
C GLN A 66 -6.27 0.23 -12.40
N SER A 67 -4.96 0.40 -12.43
CA SER A 67 -4.29 1.65 -12.14
C SER A 67 -3.44 2.09 -13.32
N ASN A 68 -3.44 3.40 -13.57
CA ASN A 68 -2.55 4.07 -14.52
C ASN A 68 -1.81 5.18 -13.76
N THR A 69 -0.55 4.93 -13.42
CA THR A 69 0.29 5.88 -12.68
C THR A 69 0.93 6.86 -13.64
N LEU A 70 0.85 8.16 -13.35
CA LEU A 70 1.30 9.23 -14.24
C LEU A 70 2.73 9.68 -13.96
N ALA A 71 3.15 9.64 -12.69
CA ALA A 71 4.54 9.84 -12.31
C ALA A 71 4.93 8.86 -11.19
N PHE A 72 6.12 8.26 -11.29
CA PHE A 72 6.59 7.27 -10.31
C PHE A 72 8.10 7.25 -10.15
N ALA A 73 8.56 6.85 -8.96
CA ALA A 73 9.94 6.81 -8.53
C ALA A 73 10.19 5.51 -7.75
N PRO A 74 10.52 4.41 -8.44
CA PRO A 74 10.87 3.17 -7.77
C PRO A 74 12.32 3.23 -7.32
N LYS A 75 12.60 2.78 -6.10
CA LYS A 75 13.97 2.58 -5.62
C LYS A 75 14.09 1.19 -4.99
N MET A 76 14.87 0.33 -5.65
CA MET A 76 15.27 -0.98 -5.12
C MET A 76 16.35 -0.80 -4.06
N PHE A 77 16.29 -1.63 -3.02
CA PHE A 77 17.21 -1.64 -1.87
C PHE A 77 17.53 -0.22 -1.36
N PRO A 78 16.50 0.58 -1.02
CA PRO A 78 16.70 1.96 -0.69
C PRO A 78 17.48 2.10 0.62
N ASN A 79 18.51 2.91 0.56
CA ASN A 79 19.35 3.31 1.67
C ASN A 79 18.84 4.61 2.31
N GLY A 80 19.10 4.75 3.60
CA GLY A 80 18.63 5.88 4.41
C GLY A 80 17.16 5.79 4.82
N VAL A 81 16.55 4.61 4.77
CA VAL A 81 15.16 4.39 5.19
C VAL A 81 15.12 4.07 6.68
N ALA A 82 14.28 4.80 7.42
CA ALA A 82 13.92 4.49 8.80
C ALA A 82 12.46 4.04 8.85
N LEU A 83 12.23 2.80 9.26
CA LEU A 83 10.89 2.26 9.53
C LEU A 83 10.80 1.97 11.03
N SER A 84 9.91 2.69 11.71
CA SER A 84 9.62 2.50 13.14
C SER A 84 8.27 1.80 13.30
N ARG A 85 8.27 0.72 14.10
CA ARG A 85 7.10 -0.08 14.48
C ARG A 85 6.89 0.09 15.98
N GLN A 86 5.68 0.44 16.40
CA GLN A 86 5.35 0.74 17.79
C GLN A 86 4.24 -0.16 18.36
N GLY A 87 4.06 -1.34 17.75
CA GLY A 87 3.18 -2.40 18.29
C GLY A 87 1.69 -2.15 18.13
N GLY A 88 1.29 -1.19 17.29
CA GLY A 88 -0.11 -1.04 16.89
C GLY A 88 -0.54 -2.10 15.87
N PRO A 89 -1.81 -2.05 15.40
CA PRO A 89 -2.37 -3.06 14.51
C PRO A 89 -1.59 -3.28 13.20
N THR A 90 -1.02 -2.21 12.63
CA THR A 90 -0.20 -2.27 11.41
C THR A 90 1.15 -2.89 11.69
N SER A 91 1.81 -2.47 12.78
CA SER A 91 3.08 -3.05 13.21
C SER A 91 2.95 -4.55 13.44
N GLN A 92 1.93 -4.96 14.20
CA GLN A 92 1.66 -6.37 14.47
C GLN A 92 1.42 -7.17 13.19
N LEU A 93 0.67 -6.61 12.23
CA LEU A 93 0.45 -7.27 10.94
C LEU A 93 1.77 -7.51 10.18
N LEU A 94 2.68 -6.55 10.18
CA LEU A 94 3.99 -6.72 9.54
C LEU A 94 4.84 -7.77 10.26
N ASP A 95 4.75 -7.84 11.59
CA ASP A 95 5.45 -8.83 12.40
C ASP A 95 4.88 -10.24 12.16
N ASP A 96 3.56 -10.40 12.12
CA ASP A 96 2.87 -11.67 11.82
C ASP A 96 3.16 -12.18 10.41
N LEU A 97 3.39 -11.26 9.45
CA LEU A 97 3.82 -11.59 8.09
C LEU A 97 5.33 -11.89 7.98
N GLY A 98 6.09 -11.76 9.08
CA GLY A 98 7.53 -11.99 9.08
C GLY A 98 8.32 -10.93 8.29
N VAL A 99 7.78 -9.72 8.14
CA VAL A 99 8.42 -8.66 7.34
C VAL A 99 9.66 -8.16 8.06
N SER A 100 10.82 -8.39 7.47
CA SER A 100 12.13 -8.00 8.03
C SER A 100 12.89 -7.00 7.17
N THR A 101 12.90 -7.21 5.86
CA THR A 101 13.74 -6.44 4.93
C THR A 101 12.92 -5.65 3.94
N LEU A 102 13.20 -4.35 3.84
CA LEU A 102 12.60 -3.49 2.83
C LEU A 102 13.36 -3.63 1.50
N LEU A 103 12.71 -4.23 0.51
CA LEU A 103 13.31 -4.53 -0.81
C LEU A 103 13.16 -3.37 -1.80
N ARG A 104 12.08 -2.60 -1.68
CA ARG A 104 11.71 -1.56 -2.63
C ARG A 104 10.82 -0.52 -1.95
N ILE A 105 11.01 0.72 -2.34
CA ILE A 105 10.05 1.81 -2.08
C ILE A 105 9.60 2.37 -3.42
N ASP A 106 8.30 2.64 -3.55
CA ASP A 106 7.71 3.28 -4.72
C ASP A 106 7.02 4.57 -4.26
N CYS A 107 7.48 5.72 -4.77
CA CYS A 107 6.76 6.98 -4.60
C CYS A 107 6.08 7.32 -5.93
N GLY A 108 4.79 7.63 -5.89
CA GLY A 108 4.01 7.98 -7.09
C GLY A 108 3.26 9.29 -6.88
N GLU A 109 3.12 10.05 -7.96
CA GLU A 109 2.32 11.28 -8.02
C GLU A 109 1.32 11.16 -9.16
N GLY A 110 0.04 11.30 -8.82
CA GLY A 110 -1.06 11.17 -9.77
C GLY A 110 -1.27 9.72 -10.25
N ALA A 111 -2.47 9.21 -10.01
CA ALA A 111 -2.91 7.94 -10.57
C ALA A 111 -4.37 8.04 -10.99
N GLN A 112 -4.69 7.38 -12.10
CA GLN A 112 -6.07 7.13 -12.50
C GLN A 112 -6.42 5.69 -12.13
N LEU A 113 -7.59 5.49 -11.53
CA LEU A 113 -8.04 4.19 -11.04
C LEU A 113 -9.38 3.84 -11.67
N ILE A 114 -9.51 2.58 -12.10
CA ILE A 114 -10.79 1.96 -12.46
C ILE A 114 -11.06 0.89 -11.41
N LEU A 115 -12.12 1.10 -10.64
CA LEU A 115 -12.61 0.14 -9.66
C LEU A 115 -13.78 -0.63 -10.27
N ASN A 116 -13.58 -1.92 -10.53
CA ASN A 116 -14.65 -2.78 -11.01
C ASN A 116 -15.55 -3.25 -9.86
N MET A 117 -16.74 -3.75 -10.21
CA MET A 117 -17.62 -4.40 -9.23
C MET A 117 -17.04 -5.76 -8.79
N PRO A 118 -17.29 -6.20 -7.54
CA PRO A 118 -16.95 -7.54 -7.11
C PRO A 118 -17.67 -8.61 -7.95
N TRP A 119 -17.00 -9.73 -8.19
CA TRP A 119 -17.59 -10.93 -8.76
C TRP A 119 -17.08 -12.19 -8.05
N PRO A 120 -17.83 -13.31 -8.08
CA PRO A 120 -17.49 -14.49 -7.28
C PRO A 120 -16.12 -15.07 -7.63
N LEU A 121 -15.35 -15.41 -6.59
CA LEU A 121 -14.07 -16.09 -6.71
C LEU A 121 -14.27 -17.61 -6.60
N LYS A 122 -14.32 -18.29 -7.73
CA LYS A 122 -14.60 -19.74 -7.84
C LYS A 122 -13.45 -20.65 -7.38
N ALA A 123 -12.38 -20.10 -6.82
CA ALA A 123 -11.18 -20.86 -6.44
C ALA A 123 -11.30 -21.58 -5.08
N PHE A 124 -12.27 -21.19 -4.24
CA PHE A 124 -12.45 -21.71 -2.89
C PHE A 124 -13.80 -22.38 -2.65
N ASP A 125 -14.59 -22.57 -3.72
CA ASP A 125 -15.86 -23.29 -3.64
C ASP A 125 -15.56 -24.77 -3.31
N ARG A 126 -16.03 -25.25 -2.16
CA ARG A 126 -15.95 -26.67 -1.79
C ARG A 126 -16.75 -27.48 -2.82
N THR A 127 -16.08 -28.42 -3.49
CA THR A 127 -16.72 -29.55 -4.17
C THR A 127 -17.55 -30.37 -3.19
#